data_AF-A0A1S1U7B1-F1
#
_entry.id   AF-A0A1S1U7B1-F1
#
_cell.length_a   1.000
_cell.length_b   1.000
_cell.length_c   1.000
_cell.angle_alpha   90.00
_cell.angle_beta   90.00
_cell.angle_gamma   90.00
#
_symmetry.space_group_name_H-M   'P 1'
#
loop_
_entity.id
_entity.type
_entity.pdbx_description
1 polymer ?
#
loop_
_entity_poly.entity_id
_entity_poly.type
_entity_poly.pdbx_seq_one_letter_code
_entity_poly.pdbx_strand_id
1 'polypeptide(L)'
;MTQRNRERQARIGQLEQELRHDGRQRETVAPHAVTGCRLLDAGVPAQQAERVQTGLLAYLWHAEWRHMLSVPFIYLVAVPLGMLDLSISLYQRVCFPLYRIPRVRRRDFFVYDRGRLAYLNVLEKLNCQYCAYATGLLAYAREVEGRTEQYWCPIKHARHAAGVPPGHAHVCRFVAFGDADAYRQQLEPLRQELAEPDKVHHA
;
A
#
# COMPACT_ATOMS: atom_id res chain seq x y z
N MET A 1 1.75 29.48 -31.81
CA MET A 1 1.06 28.19 -31.62
C MET A 1 0.62 27.66 -32.99
N THR A 2 1.15 26.53 -33.44
CA THR A 2 0.92 25.96 -34.79
C THR A 2 -0.45 25.29 -34.92
N GLN A 3 -1.05 25.35 -36.12
CA GLN A 3 -2.34 24.71 -36.44
C GLN A 3 -2.40 23.24 -36.03
N ARG A 4 -1.30 22.50 -36.20
CA ARG A 4 -1.13 21.11 -35.78
C ARG A 4 -1.27 20.87 -34.28
N ASN A 5 -0.94 21.85 -33.44
CA ASN A 5 -1.16 21.75 -31.99
C ASN A 5 -2.62 21.97 -31.61
N ARG A 6 -3.35 22.84 -32.33
CA ARG A 6 -4.79 23.02 -32.13
C ARG A 6 -5.58 21.78 -32.53
N GLU A 7 -5.20 21.13 -33.63
CA GLU A 7 -5.80 19.86 -34.07
C GLU A 7 -5.57 18.72 -33.06
N ARG A 8 -4.36 18.65 -32.47
CA ARG A 8 -4.06 17.67 -31.41
C ARG A 8 -4.87 17.94 -30.14
N GLN A 9 -4.99 19.20 -29.74
CA GLN A 9 -5.80 19.59 -28.57
C GLN A 9 -7.29 19.28 -28.79
N ALA A 10 -7.81 19.51 -30.01
CA ALA A 10 -9.18 19.16 -30.37
C ALA A 10 -9.42 17.64 -30.34
N ARG A 11 -8.48 16.84 -30.85
CA ARG A 11 -8.53 15.37 -30.76
C ARG A 11 -8.49 14.85 -29.32
N ILE A 12 -7.67 15.45 -28.45
CA ILE A 12 -7.62 15.09 -27.03
C ILE A 12 -8.98 15.37 -26.37
N GLY A 13 -9.59 16.53 -26.62
CA GLY A 13 -10.91 16.86 -26.09
C GLY A 13 -12.02 15.93 -26.56
N GLN A 14 -12.01 15.53 -27.84
CA GLN A 14 -12.96 14.53 -28.36
C GLN A 14 -12.79 13.16 -27.71
N LEU A 15 -11.55 12.67 -27.60
CA LEU A 15 -11.25 11.39 -26.95
C LEU A 15 -11.63 11.39 -25.47
N GLU A 16 -11.42 12.50 -24.76
CA GLU A 16 -11.86 12.67 -23.37
C GLU A 16 -13.39 12.63 -23.24
N GLN A 17 -14.13 13.22 -24.19
CA GLN A 17 -15.59 13.16 -24.20
C GLN A 17 -16.12 11.77 -24.52
N GLU A 18 -15.47 11.06 -25.45
CA GLU A 18 -15.83 9.69 -25.82
C GLU A 18 -15.58 8.73 -24.64
N LEU A 19 -14.44 8.86 -23.96
CA LEU A 19 -14.15 8.16 -22.71
C LEU A 19 -15.13 8.51 -21.58
N ARG A 20 -15.60 9.77 -21.49
CA ARG A 20 -16.65 10.15 -20.52
C ARG A 20 -18.02 9.57 -20.86
N HIS A 21 -18.33 9.41 -22.14
CA HIS A 21 -19.62 8.89 -22.60
C HIS A 21 -19.68 7.36 -22.46
N ASP A 22 -18.60 6.64 -22.78
CA ASP A 22 -18.45 5.20 -22.54
C ASP A 22 -18.20 4.89 -21.04
N GLY A 23 -17.65 5.85 -20.31
CA GLY A 23 -17.29 5.77 -18.89
C GLY A 23 -18.47 5.76 -17.91
N ARG A 24 -19.74 5.82 -18.37
CA ARG A 24 -20.89 5.45 -17.51
C ARG A 24 -20.90 3.96 -17.13
N GLN A 25 -20.03 3.15 -17.73
CA GLN A 25 -19.75 1.77 -17.30
C GLN A 25 -18.29 1.50 -16.86
N ARG A 26 -17.36 2.45 -17.00
CA ARG A 26 -15.98 2.30 -16.54
C ARG A 26 -15.42 3.61 -16.02
N GLU A 27 -15.32 3.69 -14.69
CA GLU A 27 -14.22 4.28 -13.93
C GLU A 27 -13.52 5.48 -14.57
N THR A 28 -13.83 6.68 -14.09
CA THR A 28 -13.04 7.88 -14.42
C THR A 28 -11.65 7.73 -13.79
N VAL A 29 -10.69 7.23 -14.57
CA VAL A 29 -9.27 7.21 -14.20
C VAL A 29 -8.73 8.63 -14.24
N ALA A 30 -8.46 9.20 -13.08
CA ALA A 30 -7.70 10.44 -12.97
C ALA A 30 -6.24 10.20 -13.42
N PRO A 31 -5.71 10.94 -14.40
CA PRO A 31 -4.31 10.82 -14.79
C PRO A 31 -3.49 11.68 -13.82
N HIS A 32 -3.13 11.14 -12.66
CA HIS A 32 -1.94 11.48 -11.84
C HIS A 32 -2.10 10.93 -10.42
N ALA A 33 -1.91 9.62 -10.27
CA ALA A 33 -1.41 9.01 -9.02
C ALA A 33 -1.15 7.53 -9.29
N VAL A 34 0.05 7.23 -9.79
CA VAL A 34 0.63 5.89 -9.73
C VAL A 34 0.96 5.62 -8.26
N THR A 35 -0.04 5.22 -7.47
CA THR A 35 0.14 4.48 -6.20
C THR A 35 -1.17 3.73 -5.94
N GLY A 36 -1.11 2.41 -6.11
CA GLY A 36 -2.27 1.57 -6.40
C GLY A 36 -3.36 1.54 -5.33
N CYS A 37 -4.59 1.57 -5.85
CA CYS A 37 -5.86 1.14 -5.27
C CYS A 37 -6.30 1.75 -3.94
N ARG A 38 -6.84 2.97 -4.02
CA ARG A 38 -7.86 3.44 -3.08
C ARG A 38 -9.21 3.50 -3.81
N LEU A 39 -9.87 2.35 -3.95
CA LEU A 39 -11.30 2.28 -4.27
C LEU A 39 -12.05 2.28 -2.94
N LEU A 40 -12.38 3.48 -2.45
CA LEU A 40 -13.33 3.66 -1.36
C LEU A 40 -14.73 3.67 -1.96
N ASP A 41 -15.46 2.59 -1.67
CA ASP A 41 -16.91 2.34 -1.64
C ASP A 41 -17.87 3.17 -2.52
N ALA A 42 -18.67 2.46 -3.33
CA ALA A 42 -20.11 2.72 -3.48
C ALA A 42 -20.82 1.55 -4.20
N GLY A 43 -21.54 0.72 -3.43
CA GLY A 43 -22.75 0.03 -3.89
C GLY A 43 -22.58 -1.24 -4.74
N VAL A 44 -22.19 -2.36 -4.14
CA VAL A 44 -22.53 -3.68 -4.69
C VAL A 44 -23.86 -4.12 -4.06
N PRO A 45 -24.95 -4.30 -4.83
CA PRO A 45 -26.24 -4.68 -4.29
C PRO A 45 -26.16 -6.06 -3.65
N ALA A 46 -26.73 -6.16 -2.44
CA ALA A 46 -26.74 -7.32 -1.55
C ALA A 46 -27.44 -8.60 -2.10
N GLN A 47 -27.72 -8.69 -3.40
CA GLN A 47 -28.60 -9.71 -3.98
C GLN A 47 -27.89 -10.99 -4.49
N GLN A 48 -26.56 -11.04 -4.51
CA GLN A 48 -25.81 -12.25 -4.93
C GLN A 48 -25.36 -13.15 -3.77
N ALA A 49 -25.56 -12.74 -2.51
CA ALA A 49 -25.05 -13.45 -1.33
C ALA A 49 -25.87 -14.69 -0.91
N GLU A 50 -27.06 -14.92 -1.47
CA GLU A 50 -27.90 -16.07 -1.10
C GLU A 50 -27.64 -17.34 -1.95
N ARG A 51 -26.95 -17.22 -3.09
CA ARG A 51 -26.63 -18.39 -3.91
C ARG A 51 -25.20 -18.84 -3.67
N VAL A 52 -25.11 -20.07 -3.17
CA VAL A 52 -23.89 -20.87 -3.00
C VAL A 52 -23.14 -20.64 -1.68
N GLN A 53 -23.81 -20.95 -0.57
CA GLN A 53 -23.12 -21.47 0.61
C GLN A 53 -22.68 -22.91 0.29
N THR A 54 -21.50 -23.11 -0.29
CA THR A 54 -20.90 -24.44 -0.38
C THR A 54 -20.54 -24.86 1.05
N GLY A 55 -21.27 -25.83 1.60
CA GLY A 55 -21.04 -26.32 2.95
C GLY A 55 -19.60 -26.80 3.16
N LEU A 56 -19.07 -26.56 4.36
CA LEU A 56 -17.69 -26.87 4.78
C LEU A 56 -17.25 -28.31 4.42
N LEU A 57 -18.18 -29.27 4.47
CA LEU A 57 -17.97 -30.68 4.15
C LEU A 57 -17.85 -30.96 2.64
N ALA A 58 -18.65 -30.28 1.81
CA ALA A 58 -18.52 -30.38 0.35
C ALA A 58 -17.22 -29.71 -0.13
N TYR A 59 -16.81 -28.62 0.53
CA TYR A 59 -15.53 -27.98 0.29
C TYR A 59 -14.36 -28.85 0.76
N LEU A 60 -14.40 -29.52 1.92
CA LEU A 60 -13.34 -30.44 2.31
C LEU A 60 -13.24 -31.68 1.40
N TRP A 61 -14.37 -32.10 0.80
CA TRP A 61 -14.40 -33.25 -0.13
C TRP A 61 -14.00 -32.89 -1.57
N HIS A 62 -14.21 -31.64 -2.01
CA HIS A 62 -13.82 -31.13 -3.34
C HIS A 62 -12.60 -30.19 -3.31
N ALA A 63 -12.10 -29.79 -2.14
CA ALA A 63 -10.88 -29.00 -2.02
C ALA A 63 -9.76 -29.88 -2.54
N GLU A 64 -9.21 -29.47 -3.67
CA GLU A 64 -8.08 -30.16 -4.28
C GLU A 64 -7.03 -30.44 -3.20
N TRP A 65 -6.62 -31.69 -3.06
CA TRP A 65 -5.58 -32.15 -2.12
C TRP A 65 -4.34 -31.23 -2.07
N ARG A 66 -4.10 -30.53 -3.18
CA ARG A 66 -3.09 -29.48 -3.38
C ARG A 66 -3.19 -28.34 -2.37
N HIS A 67 -4.40 -27.93 -1.97
CA HIS A 67 -4.60 -26.89 -0.96
C HIS A 67 -4.18 -27.37 0.42
N MET A 68 -4.58 -28.58 0.85
CA MET A 68 -4.13 -29.17 2.11
C MET A 68 -2.60 -29.32 2.17
N LEU A 69 -1.94 -29.61 1.04
CA LEU A 69 -0.48 -29.70 0.97
C LEU A 69 0.20 -28.33 1.13
N SER A 70 -0.43 -27.25 0.66
CA SER A 70 0.11 -25.88 0.74
C SER A 70 -0.05 -25.23 2.12
N VAL A 71 -1.06 -25.65 2.89
CA VAL A 71 -1.34 -25.16 4.26
C VAL A 71 -0.08 -25.15 5.14
N PRO A 72 0.66 -26.27 5.33
CA PRO A 72 1.83 -26.27 6.22
C PRO A 72 2.93 -25.29 5.78
N PHE A 73 3.13 -25.06 4.47
CA PHE A 73 4.09 -24.08 3.98
C PHE A 73 3.66 -22.63 4.25
N ILE A 74 2.37 -22.34 4.10
CA ILE A 74 1.81 -21.01 4.41
C ILE A 74 1.97 -20.69 5.90
N TYR A 75 1.62 -21.65 6.77
CA TYR A 75 1.78 -21.48 8.22
C TYR A 75 3.25 -21.42 8.65
N LEU A 76 4.16 -22.10 7.93
CA LEU A 76 5.59 -21.94 8.15
C LEU A 76 6.06 -20.51 7.88
N VAL A 77 5.54 -19.83 6.85
CA VAL A 77 5.83 -18.42 6.54
C VAL A 77 5.11 -17.44 7.49
N ALA A 78 4.01 -17.86 8.12
CA ALA A 78 3.35 -17.05 9.15
C ALA A 78 4.26 -16.81 10.37
N VAL A 79 5.11 -17.78 10.74
CA VAL A 79 6.06 -17.66 11.85
C VAL A 79 7.08 -16.52 11.65
N PRO A 80 7.87 -16.45 10.55
CA PRO A 80 8.80 -15.35 10.33
C PRO A 80 8.08 -14.01 10.16
N LEU A 81 6.86 -13.97 9.61
CA LEU A 81 6.06 -12.73 9.59
C LEU A 81 5.70 -12.27 11.01
N GLY A 82 5.32 -13.19 11.91
CA GLY A 82 5.09 -12.86 13.32
C GLY A 82 6.35 -12.36 14.03
N MET A 83 7.50 -12.99 13.78
CA MET A 83 8.79 -12.54 14.32
C MET A 83 9.18 -11.16 13.79
N LEU A 84 8.94 -10.89 12.51
CA LEU A 84 9.16 -9.57 11.90
C LEU A 84 8.26 -8.51 12.55
N ASP A 85 6.97 -8.80 12.75
CA ASP A 85 6.02 -7.90 13.42
C ASP A 85 6.49 -7.53 14.83
N LEU A 86 6.91 -8.53 15.62
CA LEU A 86 7.44 -8.31 16.96
C LEU A 86 8.73 -7.47 16.93
N SER A 87 9.64 -7.80 16.03
CA SER A 87 10.93 -7.11 15.90
C SER A 87 10.75 -5.64 15.51
N ILE A 88 9.89 -5.34 14.54
CA ILE A 88 9.58 -3.98 14.11
C ILE A 88 8.86 -3.20 15.21
N SER A 89 7.92 -3.85 15.89
CA SER A 89 7.20 -3.23 17.02
C SER A 89 8.14 -2.89 18.17
N LEU A 90 9.09 -3.78 18.49
CA LEU A 90 10.11 -3.54 19.50
C LEU A 90 11.07 -2.42 19.07
N TYR A 91 11.56 -2.47 17.82
CA TYR A 91 12.41 -1.46 17.22
C TYR A 91 11.77 -0.07 17.34
N GLN A 92 10.51 0.08 16.91
CA GLN A 92 9.79 1.34 17.01
C GLN A 92 9.61 1.78 18.47
N ARG A 93 9.32 0.86 19.39
CA ARG A 93 9.12 1.19 20.81
C ARG A 93 10.38 1.71 21.49
N VAL A 94 11.55 1.23 21.07
CA VAL A 94 12.84 1.64 21.61
C VAL A 94 13.37 2.86 20.84
N CYS A 95 13.56 2.75 19.52
CA CYS A 95 14.27 3.75 18.72
C CYS A 95 13.48 5.04 18.51
N PHE A 96 12.16 4.98 18.27
CA PHE A 96 11.42 6.20 17.91
C PHE A 96 11.32 7.22 19.04
N PRO A 97 11.11 6.82 20.32
CA PRO A 97 11.23 7.75 21.45
C PRO A 97 12.62 8.37 21.59
N LEU A 98 13.69 7.61 21.32
CA LEU A 98 15.06 8.15 21.33
C LEU A 98 15.26 9.21 20.23
N TYR A 99 14.63 9.04 19.07
CA TYR A 99 14.71 9.98 17.95
C TYR A 99 13.67 11.11 18.02
N ARG A 100 12.81 11.13 19.04
CA ARG A 100 11.66 12.05 19.17
C ARG A 100 10.69 11.99 17.98
N ILE A 101 10.56 10.81 17.35
CA ILE A 101 9.65 10.57 16.22
C ILE A 101 8.35 9.96 16.76
N PRO A 102 7.17 10.39 16.28
CA PRO A 102 5.89 9.79 16.64
C PRO A 102 5.78 8.36 16.10
N ARG A 103 5.20 7.50 16.92
CA ARG A 103 4.97 6.09 16.61
C ARG A 103 4.01 5.94 15.43
N VAL A 104 4.36 5.06 14.49
CA VAL A 104 3.46 4.62 13.42
C VAL A 104 2.27 3.88 14.04
N ARG A 105 1.05 4.28 13.66
CA ARG A 105 -0.18 3.66 14.15
C ARG A 105 -0.46 2.39 13.36
N ARG A 106 -0.38 1.25 14.04
CA ARG A 106 -0.64 -0.08 13.43
C ARG A 106 -2.00 -0.14 12.72
N ARG A 107 -3.06 0.35 13.37
CA ARG A 107 -4.45 0.26 12.86
C ARG A 107 -4.66 0.86 11.46
N ASP A 108 -3.81 1.80 11.04
CA ASP A 108 -3.95 2.49 9.75
C ASP A 108 -3.52 1.57 8.57
N PHE A 109 -2.79 0.48 8.85
CA PHE A 109 -2.25 -0.45 7.85
C PHE A 109 -2.97 -1.81 7.79
N PHE A 110 -3.66 -2.20 8.86
CA PHE A 110 -4.33 -3.51 8.94
C PHE A 110 -5.83 -3.34 8.70
N VAL A 111 -6.26 -3.52 7.45
CA VAL A 111 -7.66 -3.42 7.02
C VAL A 111 -8.23 -4.82 6.78
N TYR A 112 -9.20 -5.22 7.61
CA TYR A 112 -9.84 -6.55 7.56
C TYR A 112 -11.30 -6.45 7.12
N ASP A 113 -11.55 -5.95 5.91
CA ASP A 113 -12.92 -5.77 5.40
C ASP A 113 -13.50 -7.07 4.81
N ARG A 114 -12.63 -7.89 4.21
CA ARG A 114 -13.00 -9.09 3.45
C ARG A 114 -13.52 -10.25 4.30
N GLY A 115 -13.45 -10.16 5.63
CA GLY A 115 -13.99 -11.18 6.55
C GLY A 115 -15.52 -11.17 6.65
N ARG A 116 -16.18 -10.09 6.21
CA ARG A 116 -17.64 -9.92 6.27
C ARG A 116 -18.40 -10.54 5.10
N LEU A 117 -17.71 -11.06 4.08
CA LEU A 117 -18.38 -11.68 2.94
C LEU A 117 -18.99 -13.03 3.36
N ALA A 118 -20.31 -13.12 3.24
CA ALA A 118 -21.13 -14.22 3.74
C ALA A 118 -20.97 -15.54 2.95
N TYR A 119 -20.46 -15.47 1.72
CA TYR A 119 -20.33 -16.62 0.82
C TYR A 119 -18.99 -17.36 0.92
N LEU A 120 -18.03 -16.87 1.72
CA LEU A 120 -16.73 -17.52 1.90
C LEU A 120 -16.76 -18.60 2.99
N ASN A 121 -16.11 -19.73 2.72
CA ASN A 121 -15.88 -20.78 3.71
C ASN A 121 -14.93 -20.34 4.83
N VAL A 122 -14.97 -20.99 6.00
CA VAL A 122 -14.11 -20.65 7.15
C VAL A 122 -12.62 -20.69 6.78
N LEU A 123 -12.19 -21.69 6.02
CA LEU A 123 -10.79 -21.81 5.57
C LEU A 123 -10.37 -20.68 4.63
N GLU A 124 -11.27 -20.27 3.74
CA GLU A 124 -11.03 -19.15 2.82
C GLU A 124 -10.98 -17.82 3.57
N LYS A 125 -11.80 -17.65 4.62
CA LYS A 125 -11.74 -16.48 5.52
C LYS A 125 -10.39 -16.41 6.24
N LEU A 126 -9.88 -17.53 6.75
CA LEU A 126 -8.57 -17.59 7.40
C LEU A 126 -7.44 -17.23 6.44
N ASN A 127 -7.44 -17.79 5.22
CA ASN A 127 -6.45 -17.44 4.20
C ASN A 127 -6.53 -15.97 3.79
N CYS A 128 -7.75 -15.42 3.66
CA CYS A 128 -7.95 -14.01 3.36
C CYS A 128 -7.41 -13.10 4.47
N GLN A 129 -7.66 -13.45 5.74
CA GLN A 129 -7.10 -12.76 6.89
C GLN A 129 -5.57 -12.83 6.93
N TYR A 130 -4.99 -14.00 6.61
CA TYR A 130 -3.54 -14.16 6.51
C TYR A 130 -2.93 -13.23 5.46
N CYS A 131 -3.49 -13.20 4.25
CA CYS A 131 -3.01 -12.32 3.19
C CYS A 131 -3.15 -10.84 3.57
N ALA A 132 -4.29 -10.45 4.15
CA ALA A 132 -4.51 -9.08 4.63
C ALA A 132 -3.49 -8.70 5.73
N TYR A 133 -3.22 -9.62 6.66
CA TYR A 133 -2.20 -9.45 7.70
C TYR A 133 -0.80 -9.26 7.10
N ALA A 134 -0.39 -10.15 6.19
CA ALA A 134 0.94 -10.10 5.58
C ALA A 134 1.15 -8.80 4.78
N THR A 135 0.18 -8.41 3.96
CA THR A 135 0.25 -7.15 3.19
C THR A 135 0.27 -5.94 4.11
N GLY A 136 -0.59 -5.89 5.14
CA GLY A 136 -0.62 -4.81 6.12
C GLY A 136 0.67 -4.69 6.92
N LEU A 137 1.24 -5.84 7.33
CA LEU A 137 2.52 -5.90 8.03
C LEU A 137 3.67 -5.36 7.16
N LEU A 138 3.74 -5.74 5.89
CA LEU A 138 4.78 -5.26 4.99
C LEU A 138 4.66 -3.76 4.71
N ALA A 139 3.44 -3.23 4.65
CA ALA A 139 3.20 -1.80 4.49
C ALA A 139 3.59 -1.02 5.77
N TYR A 140 3.23 -1.55 6.94
CA TYR A 140 3.65 -1.00 8.24
C TYR A 140 5.17 -1.01 8.39
N ALA A 141 5.82 -2.12 8.04
CA ALA A 141 7.27 -2.25 8.05
C ALA A 141 7.96 -1.21 7.16
N ARG A 142 7.46 -1.03 5.93
CA ARG A 142 7.95 -0.01 4.99
C ARG A 142 7.82 1.41 5.52
N GLU A 143 6.73 1.73 6.21
CA GLU A 143 6.57 3.07 6.81
C GLU A 143 7.57 3.29 7.96
N VAL A 144 7.78 2.29 8.81
CA VAL A 144 8.77 2.37 9.91
C VAL A 144 10.18 2.56 9.35
N GLU A 145 10.52 1.80 8.32
CA GLU A 145 11.81 1.89 7.65
C GLU A 145 11.98 3.23 6.92
N GLY A 146 10.96 3.72 6.20
CA GLY A 146 11.05 5.02 5.53
C GLY A 146 11.22 6.22 6.47
N ARG A 147 10.61 6.20 7.66
CA ARG A 147 10.88 7.22 8.70
C ARG A 147 12.29 7.11 9.26
N THR A 148 12.80 5.89 9.38
CA THR A 148 14.16 5.62 9.85
C THR A 148 15.19 6.09 8.83
N GLU A 149 14.96 5.80 7.54
CA GLU A 149 15.81 6.25 6.45
C GLU A 149 15.80 7.78 6.35
N GLN A 150 14.63 8.42 6.44
CA GLN A 150 14.55 9.88 6.47
C GLN A 150 15.33 10.51 7.64
N TYR A 151 15.37 9.88 8.81
CA TYR A 151 16.10 10.40 9.97
C TYR A 151 17.62 10.25 9.85
N TRP A 152 18.09 9.10 9.35
CA TRP A 152 19.51 8.75 9.33
C TRP A 152 20.21 9.13 8.02
N CYS A 153 19.58 8.91 6.87
CA CYS A 153 20.21 9.06 5.57
C CYS A 153 19.16 9.36 4.46
N PRO A 154 18.62 10.59 4.39
CA PRO A 154 17.69 10.99 3.34
C PRO A 154 18.40 11.25 2.00
N ILE A 155 19.09 10.25 1.46
CA ILE A 155 19.82 10.32 0.19
C ILE A 155 19.25 9.26 -0.76
N LYS A 156 18.87 9.67 -1.97
CA LYS A 156 18.41 8.75 -3.01
C LYS A 156 19.53 7.80 -3.42
N HIS A 157 19.18 6.54 -3.69
CA HIS A 157 20.15 5.58 -4.21
C HIS A 157 20.68 5.99 -5.59
N ALA A 158 21.98 5.79 -5.82
CA ALA A 158 22.64 6.10 -7.09
C ALA A 158 22.07 5.31 -8.28
N ARG A 159 21.66 4.07 -8.03
CA ARG A 159 21.06 3.19 -9.03
C ARG A 159 19.57 3.12 -8.76
N HIS A 160 18.80 3.83 -9.56
CA HIS A 160 17.37 3.61 -9.64
C HIS A 160 17.10 2.63 -10.78
N ALA A 161 16.53 1.46 -10.47
CA ALA A 161 16.07 0.57 -11.53
C ALA A 161 14.92 1.27 -12.28
N ALA A 162 15.09 1.50 -13.58
CA ALA A 162 14.08 2.15 -14.40
C ALA A 162 12.76 1.37 -14.32
N GLY A 163 11.68 2.04 -13.94
CA GLY A 163 10.35 1.44 -13.82
C GLY A 163 10.02 0.80 -12.46
N VAL A 164 10.94 0.78 -11.49
CA VAL A 164 10.63 0.35 -10.12
C VAL A 164 10.09 1.55 -9.33
N PRO A 165 8.89 1.47 -8.73
CA PRO A 165 8.37 2.55 -7.90
C PRO A 165 9.26 2.76 -6.66
N PRO A 166 9.32 3.99 -6.10
CA PRO A 166 10.07 4.26 -4.88
C PRO A 166 9.63 3.33 -3.74
N GLY A 167 10.59 2.86 -2.93
CA GLY A 167 10.36 1.87 -1.87
C GLY A 167 9.34 2.31 -0.81
N HIS A 168 9.25 3.61 -0.57
CA HIS A 168 8.24 4.27 0.27
C HIS A 168 8.05 5.75 -0.17
N ALA A 169 7.00 6.40 0.32
CA ALA A 169 6.64 7.78 -0.07
C ALA A 169 7.72 8.82 0.29
N HIS A 170 8.42 8.64 1.41
CA HIS A 170 9.46 9.59 1.88
C HIS A 170 10.64 9.74 0.90
N VAL A 171 10.94 8.73 0.05
CA VAL A 171 12.04 8.79 -0.95
C VAL A 171 11.90 9.98 -1.91
N CYS A 172 10.67 10.41 -2.21
CA CYS A 172 10.43 11.55 -3.09
C CYS A 172 11.12 12.83 -2.58
N ARG A 173 11.22 12.99 -1.26
CA ARG A 173 11.76 14.16 -0.56
C ARG A 173 13.25 14.07 -0.27
N PHE A 174 13.89 12.94 -0.58
CA PHE A 174 15.31 12.73 -0.31
C PHE A 174 16.19 13.52 -1.27
N VAL A 175 17.36 13.86 -0.76
CA VAL A 175 18.41 14.58 -1.48
C VAL A 175 18.96 13.69 -2.61
N ALA A 176 19.35 14.31 -3.72
CA ALA A 176 19.96 13.59 -4.83
C ALA A 176 21.29 12.94 -4.41
N PHE A 177 21.59 11.79 -5.02
CA PHE A 177 22.85 11.12 -4.77
C PHE A 177 24.04 12.02 -5.14
N GLY A 178 25.00 12.17 -4.22
CA GLY A 178 26.25 12.91 -4.46
C GLY A 178 26.22 14.40 -4.12
N ASP A 179 25.08 14.96 -3.71
CA ASP A 179 24.97 16.37 -3.31
C ASP A 179 25.18 16.55 -1.79
N ALA A 180 26.44 16.72 -1.40
CA ALA A 180 26.84 16.83 0.00
C ALA A 180 26.36 18.14 0.67
N ASP A 181 26.24 19.22 -0.11
CA ASP A 181 25.82 20.52 0.41
C ASP A 181 24.31 20.53 0.67
N ALA A 182 23.51 20.03 -0.28
CA ALA A 182 22.08 19.86 -0.07
C ALA A 182 21.79 18.87 1.06
N TYR A 183 22.59 17.82 1.23
CA TYR A 183 22.45 16.88 2.34
C TYR A 183 22.58 17.59 3.69
N ARG A 184 23.64 18.40 3.89
CA ARG A 184 23.85 19.12 5.15
C ARG A 184 22.75 20.14 5.43
N GLN A 185 22.23 20.80 4.39
CA GLN A 185 21.18 21.80 4.53
C GLN A 185 19.79 21.18 4.82
N GLN A 186 19.47 20.04 4.19
CA GLN A 186 18.14 19.43 4.28
C GLN A 186 18.00 18.41 5.42
N LEU A 187 19.10 17.94 6.02
CA LEU A 187 19.07 16.92 7.08
C LEU A 187 18.24 17.37 8.30
N GLU A 188 18.49 18.56 8.84
CA GLU A 188 17.80 19.05 10.02
C GLU A 188 16.31 19.34 9.75
N PRO A 189 15.93 20.02 8.64
CA PRO A 189 14.53 20.18 8.24
C PRO A 189 13.77 18.85 8.10
N LEU A 190 14.37 17.85 7.46
CA LEU A 190 13.74 16.54 7.26
C LEU A 190 13.52 15.78 8.58
N ARG A 191 14.41 15.96 9.57
CA ARG A 191 14.22 15.41 10.92
C ARG A 191 13.14 16.12 11.70
N GLN A 192 13.05 17.45 11.59
CA GLN A 192 12.00 18.23 12.23
C GLN A 192 10.61 17.88 11.70
N GLU A 193 10.48 17.67 10.39
CA GLU A 193 9.25 17.19 9.75
C GLU A 193 8.77 15.85 10.35
N LEU A 194 9.69 14.91 10.63
CA LEU A 194 9.33 13.65 11.27
C LEU A 194 8.82 13.85 12.70
N ALA A 195 9.39 14.79 13.46
CA ALA A 195 8.99 15.06 14.84
C ALA A 195 7.59 15.72 14.93
N GLU A 196 7.21 16.51 13.92
CA GLU A 196 5.95 17.27 13.89
C GLU A 196 5.11 16.99 12.63
N PRO A 197 4.61 15.75 12.43
CA PRO A 197 3.92 15.36 11.19
C PRO A 197 2.60 16.13 10.95
N ASP A 198 1.99 16.70 11.99
CA ASP A 198 0.72 17.43 11.88
C ASP A 198 0.88 18.84 11.29
N LYS A 199 2.09 19.43 11.30
CA LYS A 199 2.30 20.79 10.78
C LYS A 199 2.48 20.84 9.26
N VAL A 200 2.87 19.73 8.63
CA VAL A 200 3.17 19.69 7.19
C VAL A 200 1.92 19.55 6.32
N HIS A 201 0.83 18.98 6.85
CA HIS A 201 -0.42 18.83 6.09
C HIS A 201 -1.25 20.12 5.93
N HIS A 202 -0.79 21.25 6.51
CA HIS A 202 -1.51 22.52 6.52
C HIS A 202 -0.74 23.71 5.92
N ALA A 203 0.34 23.46 5.17
CA ALA A 203 1.08 24.50 4.45
C ALA A 203 0.88 24.39 2.93
#